data_AF-A0A7S1MJF2-F1
#
_entry.id   AF-A0A7S1MJF2-F1
#
_cell.length_a   1.000
_cell.length_b   1.000
_cell.length_c   1.000
_cell.angle_alpha   90.00
_cell.angle_beta   90.00
_cell.angle_gamma   90.00
#
_symmetry.space_group_name_H-M   'P 1'
#
loop_
_entity.id
_entity.type
_entity.pdbx_description
1 polymer ?
#
loop_
_entity_poly.entity_id
_entity_poly.type
_entity_poly.pdbx_seq_one_letter_code
_entity_poly.pdbx_strand_id
1 'polypeptide(L)'
;GAPPPVQAIAEEGKEIEGSLAHVPQQLCPAKFTMPRGRCVLVLGGFDGRFGLASTELLQSPADPEAEPTFTLGPKMFAQHKACMAEHLVRQHSVLVPLSERWEESVELLSLATMKFRRCPMAPRSGGRRFQRIGCTSVHLDPTRIMVVGGHQQDGSKGDILVTTDILTQLPGASLKMAFAEGPR
;
A
#
# COMPACT_ATOMS: atom_id res chain seq x y z
N GLY A 1 -28.50 39.23 22.52
CA GLY A 1 -27.15 39.83 22.54
C GLY A 1 -26.32 39.13 21.51
N ALA A 2 -25.69 39.86 20.59
CA ALA A 2 -24.83 39.28 19.57
C ALA A 2 -23.47 38.84 20.17
N PRO A 3 -22.85 37.76 19.68
CA PRO A 3 -21.54 37.33 20.15
C PRO A 3 -20.45 38.32 19.72
N PRO A 4 -19.36 38.45 20.49
CA PRO A 4 -18.26 39.36 20.15
C PRO A 4 -17.47 38.85 18.94
N PRO A 5 -16.82 39.77 18.19
CA PRO A 5 -16.04 39.40 17.00
C PRO A 5 -14.77 38.66 17.40
N VAL A 6 -14.46 37.59 16.67
CA VAL A 6 -13.22 36.82 16.79
C VAL A 6 -12.10 37.60 16.10
N GLN A 7 -11.07 38.00 16.85
CA GLN A 7 -9.85 38.57 16.28
C GLN A 7 -8.98 37.44 15.74
N ALA A 8 -8.73 37.45 14.43
CA ALA A 8 -7.77 36.56 13.79
C ALA A 8 -6.35 37.06 14.06
N ILE A 9 -5.57 36.27 14.78
CA ILE A 9 -4.14 36.49 14.93
C ILE A 9 -3.47 35.82 13.72
N ALA A 10 -2.98 36.64 12.79
CA ALA A 10 -2.11 36.18 11.72
C ALA A 10 -0.68 36.09 12.27
N GLU A 11 -0.22 34.89 12.61
CA GLU A 11 1.21 34.66 12.83
C GLU A 11 1.89 34.41 11.48
N GLU A 12 2.80 35.32 11.12
CA GLU A 12 3.69 35.18 9.97
C GLU A 12 4.57 33.94 10.14
N GLY A 13 4.40 32.97 9.24
CA GLY A 13 5.19 31.76 9.18
C GLY A 13 6.64 32.06 8.83
N LYS A 14 7.52 31.98 9.82
CA LYS A 14 8.97 32.01 9.64
C LYS A 14 9.41 30.67 9.07
N GLU A 15 9.91 30.69 7.83
CA GLU A 15 10.44 29.51 7.15
C GLU A 15 11.68 29.00 7.90
N ILE A 16 11.53 27.86 8.59
CA ILE A 16 12.65 27.21 9.28
C ILE A 16 13.40 26.41 8.21
N GLU A 17 14.49 26.97 7.69
CA GLU A 17 15.53 26.22 6.95
C GLU A 17 16.29 25.29 7.91
N GLY A 18 15.57 24.32 8.48
CA GLY A 18 16.15 23.19 9.16
C GLY A 18 16.58 22.20 8.09
N SER A 19 17.88 21.96 7.95
CA SER A 19 18.41 20.77 7.29
C SER A 19 17.56 19.57 7.75
N LEU A 20 16.77 19.00 6.84
CA LEU A 20 15.98 17.80 7.05
C LEU A 20 16.97 16.68 7.37
N ALA A 21 17.36 16.58 8.64
CA ALA A 21 18.08 15.44 9.16
C ALA A 21 17.32 14.21 8.68
N HIS A 22 18.04 13.28 8.07
CA HIS A 22 17.50 12.08 7.45
C HIS A 22 16.69 11.29 8.49
N VAL A 23 15.40 11.58 8.61
CA VAL A 23 14.48 10.79 9.42
C VAL A 23 14.48 9.42 8.74
N PRO A 24 14.96 8.36 9.40
CA PRO A 24 14.93 7.04 8.81
C PRO A 24 13.47 6.74 8.50
N GLN A 25 13.13 6.68 7.21
CA GLN A 25 11.78 6.37 6.78
C GLN A 25 11.46 4.97 7.30
N GLN A 26 10.67 4.89 8.36
CA GLN A 26 10.20 3.63 8.91
C GLN A 26 9.17 3.07 7.93
N LEU A 27 9.65 2.27 6.97
CA LEU A 27 8.82 1.65 5.95
C LEU A 27 8.07 0.47 6.59
N CYS A 28 6.81 0.68 6.94
CA CYS A 28 5.99 -0.30 7.65
C CYS A 28 5.57 -1.47 6.72
N PRO A 29 5.43 -2.69 7.24
CA PRO A 29 4.79 -3.78 6.51
C PRO A 29 3.30 -3.49 6.28
N ALA A 30 2.71 -4.09 5.25
CA ALA A 30 1.25 -4.06 5.13
C ALA A 30 0.63 -5.03 6.14
N LYS A 31 -0.53 -4.64 6.67
CA LYS A 31 -1.34 -5.47 7.58
C LYS A 31 -2.72 -5.66 6.97
N PHE A 32 -3.17 -6.89 6.92
CA PHE A 32 -4.45 -7.26 6.33
C PHE A 32 -5.24 -8.17 7.28
N THR A 33 -6.43 -7.73 7.71
CA THR A 33 -7.30 -8.56 8.53
C THR A 33 -8.09 -9.53 7.67
N MET A 34 -7.95 -10.83 7.93
CA MET A 34 -8.67 -11.87 7.21
C MET A 34 -10.18 -11.81 7.50
N PRO A 35 -11.07 -12.17 6.55
CA PRO A 35 -12.53 -12.02 6.69
C PRO A 35 -13.20 -12.69 7.91
N ARG A 36 -12.49 -13.58 8.62
CA ARG A 36 -12.98 -14.26 9.84
C ARG A 36 -12.45 -13.65 11.16
N GLY A 37 -11.76 -12.50 11.09
CA GLY A 37 -11.49 -11.64 12.25
C GLY A 37 -10.49 -12.14 13.29
N ARG A 38 -9.85 -13.31 13.09
CA ARG A 38 -8.86 -13.88 14.04
C ARG A 38 -7.47 -14.03 13.47
N CYS A 39 -7.26 -13.58 12.23
CA CYS A 39 -5.95 -13.67 11.61
C CYS A 39 -5.63 -12.37 10.89
N VAL A 40 -4.43 -11.85 11.15
CA VAL A 40 -3.85 -10.72 10.45
C VAL A 40 -2.70 -11.25 9.62
N LEU A 41 -2.77 -11.01 8.32
CA LEU A 41 -1.68 -11.28 7.39
C LEU A 41 -0.78 -10.04 7.34
N VAL A 42 0.50 -10.25 7.62
CA VAL A 42 1.57 -9.25 7.53
C VAL A 42 2.38 -9.54 6.27
N LEU A 43 2.62 -8.52 5.44
CA LEU A 43 3.25 -8.66 4.14
C LEU A 43 4.47 -7.75 4.01
N GLY A 44 5.63 -8.35 3.71
CA GLY A 44 6.87 -7.64 3.40
C GLY A 44 7.36 -6.75 4.54
N GLY A 45 7.80 -5.55 4.19
CA GLY A 45 8.41 -4.60 5.14
C GLY A 45 9.89 -4.36 4.84
N PHE A 46 10.58 -3.68 5.74
CA PHE A 46 11.99 -3.33 5.59
C PHE A 46 12.76 -3.69 6.86
N ASP A 47 13.82 -4.49 6.73
CA ASP A 47 14.65 -4.93 7.87
C ASP A 47 15.80 -3.96 8.20
N GLY A 48 15.80 -2.77 7.60
CA GLY A 48 16.88 -1.79 7.68
C GLY A 48 17.93 -1.91 6.58
N ARG A 49 17.93 -3.00 5.80
CA ARG A 49 18.86 -3.23 4.68
C ARG A 49 18.13 -3.56 3.38
N PHE A 50 17.16 -4.45 3.43
CA PHE A 50 16.45 -4.99 2.28
C PHE A 50 14.94 -4.98 2.48
N GLY A 51 14.21 -4.84 1.36
CA GLY A 51 12.79 -5.14 1.36
C GLY A 51 12.55 -6.63 1.63
N LEU A 52 11.45 -6.96 2.28
CA LEU A 52 11.11 -8.33 2.62
C LEU A 52 10.10 -8.89 1.61
N ALA A 53 10.31 -10.16 1.24
CA ALA A 53 9.36 -10.96 0.46
C ALA A 53 8.58 -11.96 1.33
N SER A 54 8.86 -11.96 2.64
CA SER A 54 8.20 -12.83 3.61
C SER A 54 6.77 -12.34 3.88
N THR A 55 5.94 -13.28 4.29
CA THR A 55 4.64 -12.98 4.87
C THR A 55 4.48 -13.79 6.14
N GLU A 56 3.71 -13.26 7.08
CA GLU A 56 3.45 -13.89 8.36
C GLU A 56 1.97 -13.79 8.68
N LEU A 57 1.41 -14.85 9.24
CA LEU A 57 0.04 -14.90 9.73
C LEU A 57 0.09 -14.79 11.24
N LEU A 58 -0.37 -13.66 11.75
CA LEU A 58 -0.62 -13.44 13.16
C LEU A 58 -2.02 -13.98 13.49
N GLN A 59 -2.11 -15.01 14.33
CA GLN A 59 -3.36 -15.60 14.76
C GLN A 59 -3.67 -15.14 16.18
N SER A 60 -4.85 -14.52 16.34
CA SER A 60 -5.39 -14.19 17.65
C SER A 60 -6.07 -15.45 18.21
N PRO A 61 -5.73 -15.86 19.45
CA PRO A 61 -6.30 -17.05 20.04
C PRO A 61 -7.78 -16.85 20.38
N ALA A 62 -8.50 -17.97 20.53
CA ALA A 62 -9.88 -17.93 20.99
C ALA A 62 -9.99 -17.56 22.48
N ASP A 63 -8.98 -17.96 23.25
CA ASP A 63 -8.81 -17.63 24.67
C ASP A 63 -8.09 -16.27 24.78
N PRO A 64 -8.68 -15.25 25.42
CA PRO A 64 -8.03 -13.95 25.59
C PRO A 64 -6.75 -13.99 26.43
N GLU A 65 -6.55 -15.03 27.24
CA GLU A 65 -5.34 -15.19 28.07
C GLU A 65 -4.21 -15.90 27.33
N ALA A 66 -4.48 -16.48 26.16
CA ALA A 66 -3.45 -17.11 25.34
C ALA A 66 -2.67 -16.06 24.53
N GLU A 67 -1.40 -16.36 24.29
CA GLU A 67 -0.53 -15.53 23.45
C GLU A 67 -0.85 -15.70 21.96
N PRO A 68 -0.77 -14.62 21.15
CA PRO A 68 -0.94 -14.74 19.72
C PRO A 68 0.22 -15.50 19.07
N THR A 69 -0.08 -16.28 18.04
CA THR A 69 0.93 -17.09 17.35
C THR A 69 1.25 -16.52 15.98
N PHE A 70 2.53 -16.59 15.60
CA PHE A 70 2.98 -16.25 14.26
C PHE A 70 3.27 -17.54 13.50
N THR A 71 2.75 -17.61 12.27
CA THR A 71 3.08 -18.70 11.34
C THR A 71 3.58 -18.12 10.03
N LEU A 72 4.54 -18.79 9.40
CA LEU A 72 5.04 -18.37 8.10
C LEU A 72 3.94 -18.48 7.05
N GLY A 73 3.71 -17.39 6.34
CA GLY A 73 2.79 -17.35 5.21
C GLY A 73 3.51 -17.67 3.88
N PRO A 74 2.77 -17.60 2.76
CA PRO A 74 3.35 -17.79 1.44
C PRO A 74 4.34 -16.68 1.08
N LYS A 75 5.40 -17.03 0.35
CA LYS A 75 6.40 -16.05 -0.09
C LYS A 75 5.88 -15.25 -1.28
N MET A 76 6.07 -13.92 -1.24
CA MET A 76 5.85 -13.04 -2.38
C MET A 76 6.90 -13.30 -3.47
N PHE A 77 6.60 -12.95 -4.71
CA PHE A 77 7.55 -13.07 -5.81
C PHE A 77 8.65 -12.03 -5.76
N ALA A 78 8.38 -10.86 -5.18
CA ALA A 78 9.34 -9.77 -5.06
C ALA A 78 9.49 -9.29 -3.61
N GLN A 79 10.58 -8.56 -3.38
CA GLN A 79 10.81 -7.85 -2.13
C GLN A 79 10.06 -6.51 -2.18
N HIS A 80 9.35 -6.20 -1.11
CA HIS A 80 8.53 -5.00 -1.04
C HIS A 80 8.87 -4.18 0.20
N LYS A 81 9.05 -2.88 -0.01
CA LYS A 81 9.17 -1.88 1.05
C LYS A 81 7.89 -1.03 1.07
N ALA A 82 7.37 -0.75 2.26
CA ALA A 82 6.09 -0.02 2.42
C ALA A 82 4.97 -0.61 1.57
N CYS A 83 4.73 -1.90 1.76
CA CYS A 83 3.62 -2.60 1.14
C CYS A 83 2.29 -1.95 1.54
N MET A 84 1.33 -2.09 0.66
CA MET A 84 -0.08 -1.85 0.93
C MET A 84 -0.82 -3.18 0.72
N ALA A 85 -1.94 -3.40 1.40
CA ALA A 85 -2.71 -4.62 1.27
C ALA A 85 -4.20 -4.32 1.36
N GLU A 86 -4.94 -4.69 0.32
CA GLU A 86 -6.38 -4.43 0.24
C GLU A 86 -7.17 -5.67 -0.16
N HIS A 87 -8.38 -5.80 0.39
CA HIS A 87 -9.28 -6.91 0.07
C HIS A 87 -9.98 -6.65 -1.27
N LEU A 88 -9.85 -7.57 -2.20
CA LEU A 88 -10.72 -7.68 -3.38
C LEU A 88 -11.77 -8.76 -3.13
N VAL A 89 -12.96 -8.30 -2.74
CA VAL A 89 -14.08 -9.13 -2.25
C VAL A 89 -14.47 -10.23 -3.24
N ARG A 90 -14.50 -9.95 -4.55
CA ARG A 90 -14.94 -10.93 -5.55
C ARG A 90 -14.05 -12.16 -5.69
N GLN A 91 -12.79 -12.10 -5.26
CA GLN A 91 -11.84 -13.20 -5.43
C GLN A 91 -11.20 -13.66 -4.13
N HIS A 92 -11.66 -13.14 -2.98
CA HIS A 92 -10.99 -13.34 -1.71
C HIS A 92 -9.49 -13.15 -1.86
N SER A 93 -9.09 -12.03 -2.47
CA SER A 93 -7.70 -11.80 -2.83
C SER A 93 -7.15 -10.56 -2.14
N VAL A 94 -5.88 -10.59 -1.78
CA VAL A 94 -5.15 -9.43 -1.27
C VAL A 94 -4.29 -8.87 -2.38
N LEU A 95 -4.46 -7.58 -2.67
CA LEU A 95 -3.66 -6.85 -3.63
C LEU A 95 -2.44 -6.23 -2.92
N VAL A 96 -1.23 -6.57 -3.37
CA VAL A 96 0.02 -5.98 -2.88
C VAL A 96 0.67 -5.18 -4.02
N PRO A 97 0.51 -3.85 -4.08
CA PRO A 97 1.17 -3.07 -5.11
C PRO A 97 2.70 -3.01 -4.87
N LEU A 98 3.37 -3.45 -5.93
CA LEU A 98 4.71 -3.13 -6.45
C LEU A 98 5.95 -3.18 -5.57
N SER A 99 6.96 -3.78 -6.20
CA SER A 99 8.31 -3.97 -5.71
C SER A 99 9.23 -2.83 -6.13
N GLU A 100 10.42 -2.77 -5.53
CA GLU A 100 11.48 -1.84 -5.94
C GLU A 100 12.03 -2.12 -7.35
N ARG A 101 11.78 -3.31 -7.89
CA ARG A 101 12.24 -3.69 -9.22
C ARG A 101 11.17 -3.33 -10.24
N TRP A 102 11.64 -2.84 -11.38
CA TRP A 102 10.95 -2.33 -12.56
C TRP A 102 9.87 -3.22 -13.22
N GLU A 103 9.43 -4.29 -12.55
CA GLU A 103 8.37 -5.16 -13.04
C GLU A 103 7.03 -4.48 -12.77
N GLU A 104 6.36 -4.06 -13.84
CA GLU A 104 5.00 -3.54 -13.86
C GLU A 104 3.98 -4.64 -13.52
N SER A 105 4.08 -5.20 -12.31
CA SER A 105 3.17 -6.25 -11.86
C SER A 105 2.69 -6.02 -10.44
N VAL A 106 1.42 -6.36 -10.22
CA VAL A 106 0.85 -6.43 -8.88
C VAL A 106 0.82 -7.88 -8.45
N GLU A 107 1.08 -8.15 -7.18
CA GLU A 107 0.91 -9.48 -6.64
C GLU A 107 -0.49 -9.64 -6.04
N LEU A 108 -1.19 -10.69 -6.46
CA LEU A 108 -2.48 -11.08 -5.93
C LEU A 108 -2.31 -12.35 -5.10
N LEU A 109 -2.60 -12.28 -3.80
CA LEU A 109 -2.70 -13.45 -2.95
C LEU A 109 -4.12 -14.00 -2.98
N SER A 110 -4.31 -15.23 -3.43
CA SER A 110 -5.57 -15.95 -3.23
C SER A 110 -5.64 -16.45 -1.77
N LEU A 111 -6.61 -15.97 -0.99
CA LEU A 111 -6.78 -16.39 0.41
C LEU A 111 -7.27 -17.84 0.54
N ALA A 112 -7.93 -18.37 -0.49
CA ALA A 112 -8.39 -19.76 -0.48
C ALA A 112 -7.23 -20.76 -0.65
N THR A 113 -6.20 -20.39 -1.42
CA THR A 113 -5.07 -21.27 -1.74
C THR A 113 -3.78 -20.86 -1.05
N MET A 114 -3.75 -19.68 -0.44
CA MET A 114 -2.55 -19.01 0.07
C MET A 114 -1.42 -19.02 -0.97
N LYS A 115 -1.75 -18.70 -2.23
CA LYS A 115 -0.77 -18.62 -3.32
C LYS A 115 -0.80 -17.23 -3.96
N PHE A 116 0.38 -16.66 -4.13
CA PHE A 116 0.55 -15.45 -4.92
C PHE A 116 0.49 -15.79 -6.41
N ARG A 117 -0.03 -14.83 -7.19
CA ARG A 117 0.12 -14.79 -8.63
C ARG A 117 0.46 -13.37 -9.05
N ARG A 118 1.42 -13.22 -9.98
CA ARG A 118 1.69 -11.95 -10.63
C ARG A 118 0.56 -11.58 -11.58
N CYS A 119 0.09 -10.36 -11.48
CA CYS A 119 -0.84 -9.78 -12.43
C CYS A 119 -0.10 -8.70 -13.22
N PRO A 120 0.12 -8.88 -14.53
CA PRO A 120 0.75 -7.85 -15.34
C PRO A 120 -0.15 -6.61 -15.35
N MET A 121 0.48 -5.45 -15.23
CA MET A 121 -0.21 -4.18 -15.40
C MET A 121 -0.09 -3.71 -16.84
N ALA A 122 -1.15 -3.11 -17.36
CA ALA A 122 -1.08 -2.43 -18.64
C ALA A 122 -0.12 -1.22 -18.52
N PRO A 123 0.72 -0.95 -19.53
CA PRO A 123 1.59 0.23 -19.54
C PRO A 123 0.77 1.51 -19.40
N ARG A 124 1.28 2.51 -18.68
CA ARG A 124 0.67 3.86 -18.71
C ARG A 124 0.83 4.46 -20.10
N SER A 125 -0.19 5.20 -20.53
CA SER A 125 -0.04 6.15 -21.64
C SER A 125 1.11 7.11 -21.31
N GLY A 126 2.15 7.11 -22.15
CA GLY A 126 3.36 7.90 -21.94
C GLY A 126 4.58 7.12 -21.40
N GLY A 127 4.49 5.78 -21.28
CA GLY A 127 5.65 4.91 -21.01
C GLY A 127 6.27 5.04 -19.61
N ARG A 128 5.67 5.83 -18.72
CA ARG A 128 6.11 5.93 -17.33
C ARG A 128 5.69 4.67 -16.56
N ARG A 129 6.67 4.00 -15.96
CA ARG A 129 6.49 2.82 -15.12
C ARG A 129 5.69 3.20 -13.86
N PHE A 130 4.86 2.29 -13.40
CA PHE A 130 4.17 2.44 -12.13
C PHE A 130 5.14 2.03 -11.03
N GLN A 131 5.62 2.97 -10.23
CA GLN A 131 6.38 2.71 -9.02
C GLN A 131 5.91 3.68 -7.95
N ARG A 132 5.19 3.16 -6.96
CA ARG A 132 4.70 3.92 -5.81
C ARG A 132 5.14 3.21 -4.55
N ILE A 133 5.90 3.91 -3.73
CA ILE A 133 6.28 3.46 -2.40
C ILE A 133 5.58 4.39 -1.39
N GLY A 134 5.11 3.83 -0.27
CA GLY A 134 4.43 4.62 0.76
C GLY A 134 3.13 5.29 0.28
N CYS A 135 2.48 4.72 -0.74
CA CYS A 135 1.14 5.12 -1.14
C CYS A 135 0.10 4.62 -0.13
N THR A 136 -1.09 5.22 -0.17
CA THR A 136 -2.25 4.72 0.55
C THR A 136 -3.28 4.19 -0.44
N SER A 137 -4.17 3.33 0.01
CA SER A 137 -5.32 2.88 -0.75
C SER A 137 -6.62 3.07 -0.02
N VAL A 138 -7.67 3.10 -0.82
CA VAL A 138 -9.02 2.91 -0.34
C VAL A 138 -9.77 1.99 -1.30
N HIS A 139 -10.48 1.03 -0.72
CA HIS A 139 -11.40 0.19 -1.45
C HIS A 139 -12.57 1.04 -1.97
N LEU A 140 -12.81 1.04 -3.29
CA LEU A 140 -13.94 1.76 -3.89
C LEU A 140 -15.16 0.85 -4.00
N ASP A 141 -14.96 -0.36 -4.54
CA ASP A 141 -16.00 -1.38 -4.69
C ASP A 141 -15.37 -2.77 -4.89
N PRO A 142 -16.16 -3.86 -4.98
CA PRO A 142 -15.64 -5.24 -5.06
C PRO A 142 -14.64 -5.52 -6.19
N THR A 143 -14.53 -4.63 -7.17
CA THR A 143 -13.63 -4.72 -8.32
C THR A 143 -12.66 -3.56 -8.43
N ARG A 144 -12.72 -2.53 -7.57
CA ARG A 144 -11.93 -1.32 -7.72
C ARG A 144 -11.27 -0.88 -6.42
N ILE A 145 -9.98 -0.56 -6.52
CA ILE A 145 -9.19 0.06 -5.45
C ILE A 145 -8.66 1.39 -5.99
N MET A 146 -8.74 2.43 -5.17
CA MET A 146 -8.07 3.70 -5.43
C MET A 146 -6.74 3.71 -4.70
N VAL A 147 -5.68 4.10 -5.39
CA VAL A 147 -4.34 4.31 -4.83
C VAL A 147 -4.05 5.79 -4.86
N VAL A 148 -3.63 6.37 -3.74
CA VAL A 148 -3.39 7.80 -3.59
C VAL A 148 -1.95 8.04 -3.14
N GLY A 149 -1.29 8.95 -3.83
CA GLY A 149 0.01 9.48 -3.43
C GLY A 149 1.15 8.48 -3.46
N GLY A 150 2.07 8.61 -2.50
CA GLY A 150 3.32 7.85 -2.45
C GLY A 150 4.47 8.56 -3.15
N HIS A 151 5.57 7.86 -3.35
CA HIS A 151 6.74 8.38 -4.05
C HIS A 151 7.20 7.43 -5.15
N GLN A 152 7.68 8.00 -6.24
CA GLN A 152 8.38 7.26 -7.29
C GLN A 152 9.87 7.40 -7.06
N GLN A 153 10.56 6.27 -6.91
CA GLN A 153 12.01 6.27 -6.78
C GLN A 153 12.66 6.18 -8.17
N ASP A 154 12.92 7.33 -8.80
CA ASP A 154 13.73 7.40 -10.02
C ASP A 154 15.16 7.87 -9.68
N GLY A 155 16.03 6.93 -9.31
CA GLY A 155 17.41 7.22 -8.92
C GLY A 155 17.54 7.89 -7.55
N SER A 156 18.29 9.00 -7.47
CA SER A 156 18.68 9.64 -6.20
C SER A 156 17.67 10.65 -5.65
N LYS A 157 16.66 11.05 -6.44
CA LYS A 157 15.56 11.93 -6.00
C LYS A 157 14.24 11.21 -6.17
N GLY A 158 13.56 10.95 -5.05
CA GLY A 158 12.20 10.43 -5.09
C GLY A 158 11.22 11.55 -5.39
N ASP A 159 10.43 11.42 -6.45
CA ASP A 159 9.35 12.36 -6.76
C ASP A 159 8.14 12.03 -5.89
N ILE A 160 7.62 13.02 -5.16
CA ILE A 160 6.35 12.90 -4.43
C ILE A 160 5.24 12.88 -5.45
N LEU A 161 4.42 11.83 -5.40
CA LEU A 161 3.27 11.70 -6.27
C LEU A 161 2.07 12.36 -5.59
N VAL A 162 1.48 13.35 -6.25
CA VAL A 162 0.18 13.97 -5.85
C VAL A 162 -0.97 13.42 -6.67
N THR A 163 -0.79 12.23 -7.23
CA THR A 163 -1.71 11.60 -8.17
C THR A 163 -2.48 10.47 -7.52
N THR A 164 -3.64 10.19 -8.10
CA THR A 164 -4.52 9.08 -7.76
C THR A 164 -4.59 8.11 -8.94
N ASP A 165 -4.69 6.81 -8.68
CA ASP A 165 -4.98 5.81 -9.71
C ASP A 165 -6.10 4.89 -9.26
N ILE A 166 -6.85 4.34 -10.22
CA ILE A 166 -7.87 3.33 -9.95
C ILE A 166 -7.43 1.99 -10.54
N LEU A 167 -7.19 1.03 -9.67
CA LEU A 167 -6.94 -0.37 -10.01
C LEU A 167 -8.28 -1.06 -10.19
N THR A 168 -8.61 -1.47 -11.42
CA THR A 168 -9.84 -2.19 -11.72
C THR A 168 -9.54 -3.65 -12.01
N GLN A 169 -10.17 -4.54 -11.26
CA GLN A 169 -10.16 -5.97 -11.52
C GLN A 169 -11.16 -6.31 -12.62
N LEU A 170 -10.65 -6.83 -13.72
CA LEU A 170 -11.44 -7.31 -14.84
C LEU A 170 -11.83 -8.79 -14.64
N PRO A 171 -12.87 -9.26 -15.35
CA PRO A 171 -13.17 -10.69 -15.45
C PRO A 171 -11.94 -11.52 -15.86
N GLY A 172 -11.90 -12.78 -15.43
CA GLY A 172 -10.75 -13.65 -15.70
C GLY A 172 -9.52 -13.33 -14.85
N ALA A 173 -9.69 -12.55 -13.78
CA ALA A 173 -8.65 -12.23 -12.81
C ALA A 173 -7.45 -11.46 -13.42
N SER A 174 -7.70 -10.71 -14.50
CA SER A 174 -6.78 -9.69 -15.00
C SER A 174 -7.03 -8.38 -14.25
N LEU A 175 -5.98 -7.59 -14.03
CA LEU A 175 -6.10 -6.24 -13.48
C LEU A 175 -5.83 -5.25 -14.60
N LYS A 176 -6.71 -4.26 -14.73
CA LYS A 176 -6.49 -3.10 -15.58
C LYS A 176 -6.42 -1.88 -14.68
N MET A 177 -5.32 -1.16 -14.76
CA MET A 177 -5.24 0.18 -14.19
C MET A 177 -5.95 1.14 -15.15
N ALA A 178 -6.93 1.85 -14.62
CA ALA A 178 -7.44 3.05 -15.26
C ALA A 178 -6.90 4.23 -14.47
N PHE A 179 -6.09 5.04 -15.14
CA PHE A 179 -5.67 6.30 -14.56
C PHE A 179 -6.81 7.29 -14.64
N ALA A 180 -7.07 7.96 -13.53
CA ALA A 180 -7.77 9.23 -13.54
C ALA A 180 -6.83 10.21 -12.85
N GLU A 181 -6.43 11.29 -13.53
CA GLU A 181 -5.88 12.44 -12.80
C GLU A 181 -6.91 12.79 -11.72
N GLY A 182 -6.51 12.71 -10.45
CA GLY A 182 -7.33 13.21 -9.37
C GLY A 182 -7.60 14.71 -9.58
N PRO A 183 -8.68 15.26 -9.01
CA PRO A 183 -8.90 16.71 -9.04
C PRO A 183 -7.66 17.41 -8.47
N ARG A 184 -7.13 18.39 -9.20
CA ARG A 184 -6.04 19.26 -8.76
C ARG A 184 -6.57 20.35 -7.83
#